data_AF-A0AA87CQM7-F1
#
_entry.id   AF-A0AA87CQM7-F1
#
_cell.length_a   1.000
_cell.length_b   1.000
_cell.length_c   1.000
_cell.angle_alpha   90.00
_cell.angle_beta   90.00
_cell.angle_gamma   90.00
#
_symmetry.space_group_name_H-M   'P 1'
#
loop_
_entity.id
_entity.type
_entity.pdbx_description
1 polymer ?
#
loop_
_entity_poly.entity_id
_entity_poly.type
_entity_poly.pdbx_seq_one_letter_code
_entity_poly.pdbx_strand_id
1 'polypeptide(L)'
;MNMKEKIKNHLLDDALKELSCSGIYWNGSISRMHRGYLLELLNEHAFTVRMSEVPPHWEHVFYTSKYSYNEVLKIAKDRAKNSGF
;
A
#
# COMPACT_ATOMS: atom_id res chain seq x y z
N MET A 1 13.70 15.36 12.30
CA MET A 1 12.94 14.75 11.20
C MET A 1 11.67 14.14 11.77
N ASN A 2 10.51 14.68 11.41
CA ASN A 2 9.20 14.17 11.82
C ASN A 2 8.94 12.79 11.17
N MET A 3 8.11 11.95 11.78
CA MET A 3 7.73 10.65 11.24
C MET A 3 7.16 10.74 9.81
N LYS A 4 6.36 11.76 9.50
CA LYS A 4 5.85 11.99 8.14
C LYS A 4 6.97 12.19 7.11
N GLU A 5 8.06 12.86 7.49
CA GLU A 5 9.24 13.06 6.62
C GLU A 5 10.03 11.76 6.41
N LYS A 6 10.13 10.90 7.44
CA LYS A 6 10.71 9.56 7.29
C LYS A 6 9.94 8.73 6.27
N ILE A 7 8.62 8.73 6.37
CA ILE A 7 7.75 7.99 5.43
C ILE A 7 7.87 8.56 4.02
N LYS A 8 7.90 9.89 3.87
CA LYS A 8 8.15 10.55 2.60
C LYS A 8 9.46 10.08 1.96
N ASN A 9 10.56 10.13 2.71
CA ASN A 9 11.89 9.83 2.16
C ASN A 9 12.13 8.35 1.83
N HIS A 10 11.34 7.44 2.40
CA HIS A 10 11.59 5.99 2.26
C HIS A 10 10.51 5.23 1.50
N LEU A 11 9.26 5.71 1.49
CA LEU A 11 8.13 4.95 0.97
C LEU A 11 7.34 5.69 -0.11
N LEU A 12 7.34 7.03 -0.12
CA LEU A 12 6.44 7.79 -1.00
C LEU A 12 6.77 7.58 -2.47
N ASP A 13 8.03 7.68 -2.86
CA ASP A 13 8.43 7.58 -4.27
C ASP A 13 8.09 6.20 -4.84
N ASP A 14 8.37 5.13 -4.09
CA ASP A 14 8.01 3.76 -4.47
C ASP A 14 6.48 3.58 -4.55
N ALA A 15 5.74 4.13 -3.58
CA ALA A 15 4.28 4.05 -3.59
C ALA A 15 3.68 4.80 -4.80
N LEU A 16 4.15 6.00 -5.11
CA LEU A 16 3.71 6.78 -6.27
C LEU A 16 4.02 6.06 -7.58
N LYS A 17 5.21 5.48 -7.70
CA LYS A 17 5.61 4.70 -8.87
C LYS A 17 4.70 3.49 -9.07
N GLU A 18 4.51 2.67 -8.05
CA GLU A 18 3.68 1.46 -8.16
C GLU A 18 2.20 1.80 -8.40
N LEU A 19 1.67 2.82 -7.72
CA LEU A 19 0.29 3.28 -7.93
C LEU A 19 0.07 3.87 -9.32
N SER A 20 1.06 4.56 -9.90
CA SER A 20 0.95 5.05 -11.28
C SER A 20 1.04 3.93 -12.32
N CYS A 21 1.90 2.93 -12.10
CA CYS A 21 2.11 1.83 -13.04
C CYS A 21 0.99 0.78 -12.99
N SER A 22 0.66 0.30 -11.80
CA SER A 22 -0.26 -0.84 -11.61
C SER A 22 -1.60 -0.42 -11.01
N GLY A 23 -1.62 0.64 -10.21
CA GLY A 23 -2.78 1.07 -9.42
C GLY A 23 -2.84 0.44 -8.02
N ILE A 24 -1.82 -0.31 -7.62
CA ILE A 24 -1.73 -1.00 -6.33
C ILE A 24 -0.30 -0.97 -5.78
N TYR A 25 -0.16 -0.73 -4.48
CA TYR A 25 1.12 -0.73 -3.77
C TYR A 25 1.01 -1.61 -2.52
N TRP A 26 1.95 -2.54 -2.38
CA TRP A 26 2.02 -3.51 -1.29
C TRP A 26 3.16 -3.16 -0.35
N ASN A 27 2.91 -3.13 0.95
CA ASN A 27 3.94 -2.87 1.95
C ASN A 27 3.71 -3.71 3.22
N GLY A 28 4.58 -4.71 3.42
CA GLY A 28 4.57 -5.57 4.61
C GLY A 28 5.32 -5.00 5.82
N SER A 29 6.05 -3.89 5.66
CA SER A 29 6.99 -3.36 6.68
C SER A 29 6.50 -2.08 7.35
N ILE A 30 5.54 -1.37 6.74
CA ILE A 30 4.97 -0.15 7.30
C ILE A 30 4.13 -0.50 8.52
N SER A 31 4.26 0.28 9.60
CA SER A 31 3.47 0.04 10.81
C SER A 31 2.04 0.58 10.66
N ARG A 32 1.11 0.06 11.48
CA ARG A 32 -0.25 0.59 11.60
C ARG A 32 -0.31 2.08 11.96
N MET A 33 0.68 2.58 12.69
CA MET A 33 0.78 4.01 13.03
C MET A 33 1.27 4.85 11.84
N HIS A 34 2.15 4.29 11.01
CA HIS A 34 2.80 5.04 9.92
C HIS A 34 2.01 5.04 8.62
N ARG A 35 1.16 4.03 8.38
CA ARG A 35 0.32 3.94 7.17
C ARG A 35 -0.59 5.15 6.95
N GLY A 36 -1.02 5.80 8.03
CA GLY A 36 -1.84 7.01 7.95
C GLY A 36 -1.09 8.15 7.29
N TYR A 37 0.18 8.36 7.66
CA TYR A 37 1.02 9.37 7.02
C TYR A 37 1.27 9.09 5.54
N LEU A 38 1.44 7.82 5.16
CA LEU A 38 1.58 7.48 3.74
C LEU A 38 0.27 7.75 2.98
N LEU A 39 -0.88 7.41 3.56
CA LEU A 39 -2.19 7.70 2.97
C LEU A 39 -2.41 9.21 2.76
N GLU A 40 -2.06 10.03 3.76
CA GLU A 40 -2.11 11.49 3.64
C GLU A 40 -1.22 12.01 2.51
N LEU A 41 0.04 11.57 2.46
CA LEU A 41 0.99 11.98 1.42
C LEU A 41 0.50 11.57 0.02
N LEU A 42 -0.08 10.39 -0.13
CA LEU A 42 -0.65 9.95 -1.41
C LEU A 42 -1.83 10.84 -1.85
N ASN A 43 -2.70 11.19 -0.90
CA ASN A 43 -3.80 12.13 -1.18
C ASN A 43 -3.29 13.53 -1.56
N GLU A 44 -2.23 14.02 -0.92
CA GLU A 44 -1.57 15.30 -1.27
C GLU A 44 -1.01 15.28 -2.71
N HIS A 45 -0.63 14.10 -3.22
CA HIS A 45 -0.14 13.88 -4.58
C HIS A 45 -1.26 13.48 -5.58
N ALA A 46 -2.51 13.84 -5.29
CA ALA A 46 -3.69 13.59 -6.13
C ALA A 46 -4.03 12.11 -6.36
N PHE A 47 -3.49 11.18 -5.57
CA PHE A 47 -3.91 9.79 -5.58
C PHE A 47 -5.04 9.56 -4.59
N THR A 48 -6.25 9.33 -5.08
CA THR A 48 -7.34 8.80 -4.25
C THR A 48 -7.19 7.28 -4.11
N VAL A 49 -6.64 6.85 -2.98
CA VAL A 49 -6.41 5.43 -2.68
C VAL A 49 -7.23 4.96 -1.49
N ARG A 50 -7.60 3.69 -1.54
CA ARG A 50 -8.11 2.92 -0.40
C ARG A 50 -6.94 2.19 0.24
N MET A 51 -7.00 2.01 1.55
CA MET A 51 -6.01 1.24 2.29
C MET A 51 -6.70 0.08 3.01
N SER A 52 -6.09 -1.10 2.96
CA SER A 52 -6.56 -2.29 3.66
C SER A 52 -5.39 -3.09 4.23
N GLU A 53 -5.65 -3.89 5.25
CA GLU A 53 -4.76 -4.99 5.65
C GLU A 53 -5.32 -6.28 5.08
N VAL A 54 -4.48 -7.13 4.47
CA VAL A 54 -4.93 -8.37 3.84
C VAL A 54 -4.17 -9.59 4.33
N PRO A 55 -4.86 -10.72 4.61
CA PRO A 55 -4.22 -11.97 5.01
C PRO A 55 -3.46 -12.63 3.85
N PRO A 56 -2.55 -13.58 4.11
CA PRO A 56 -2.24 -14.18 5.42
C PRO A 56 -1.19 -13.41 6.24
N HIS A 57 -0.37 -12.56 5.61
CA HIS A 57 0.71 -11.85 6.30
C HIS A 57 0.30 -10.50 6.90
N TRP A 58 -0.98 -10.13 6.77
CA TRP A 58 -1.51 -8.84 7.22
C TRP A 58 -0.76 -7.65 6.61
N GLU A 59 -0.37 -7.77 5.33
CA GLU A 59 0.31 -6.70 4.60
C GLU A 59 -0.62 -5.49 4.44
N HIS A 60 -0.04 -4.30 4.53
CA HIS A 60 -0.75 -3.08 4.17
C HIS A 60 -0.73 -2.91 2.66
N VAL A 61 -1.92 -2.70 2.09
CA VAL A 61 -2.08 -2.51 0.66
C VAL A 61 -2.85 -1.22 0.38
N PHE A 62 -2.29 -0.41 -0.51
CA PHE A 62 -2.85 0.86 -0.97
C PHE A 62 -3.24 0.70 -2.43
N TYR A 63 -4.49 0.98 -2.79
CA TYR A 63 -4.98 0.73 -4.14
C TYR A 63 -6.00 1.76 -4.60
N THR A 64 -5.97 2.06 -5.90
CA THR A 64 -6.89 2.99 -6.55
C THR A 64 -8.27 2.36 -6.78
N SER A 65 -9.24 3.14 -7.27
CA SER A 65 -10.57 2.67 -7.65
C SER A 65 -10.58 1.61 -8.76
N LYS A 66 -9.45 1.37 -9.41
CA LYS A 66 -9.26 0.26 -10.36
C LYS A 66 -9.49 -1.12 -9.74
N TYR A 67 -9.33 -1.24 -8.41
CA TYR A 67 -9.47 -2.49 -7.69
C TYR A 67 -10.56 -2.41 -6.63
N SER A 68 -11.36 -3.47 -6.54
CA SER A 68 -12.19 -3.75 -5.38
C SER A 68 -11.38 -4.49 -4.30
N TYR A 69 -11.83 -4.41 -3.04
CA TYR A 69 -11.20 -5.16 -1.94
C TYR A 69 -11.16 -6.67 -2.22
N ASN A 70 -12.19 -7.24 -2.85
CA ASN A 70 -12.24 -8.67 -3.18
C ASN A 70 -11.17 -9.07 -4.19
N GLU A 71 -10.89 -8.23 -5.19
CA GLU A 71 -9.81 -8.45 -6.15
C GLU A 71 -8.44 -8.36 -5.46
N VAL A 72 -8.25 -7.35 -4.61
CA VAL A 72 -7.02 -7.22 -3.81
C VAL A 72 -6.81 -8.44 -2.92
N LEU A 73 -7.85 -8.92 -2.25
CA LEU A 73 -7.79 -10.10 -1.41
C LEU A 73 -7.45 -11.36 -2.21
N LYS A 74 -7.98 -11.50 -3.44
CA LYS A 74 -7.63 -12.60 -4.34
C LYS A 74 -6.15 -12.54 -4.72
N ILE A 75 -5.65 -11.35 -5.09
CA ILE A 75 -4.23 -11.14 -5.40
C ILE A 75 -3.35 -11.45 -4.19
N ALA A 76 -3.74 -11.04 -2.98
CA ALA A 76 -2.99 -11.34 -1.75
C ALA A 76 -2.87 -12.85 -1.52
N LYS A 77 -3.96 -13.61 -1.71
CA LYS A 77 -3.96 -15.08 -1.59
C LYS A 77 -3.07 -15.73 -2.64
N ASP A 78 -3.12 -15.26 -3.88
CA ASP A 78 -2.32 -15.81 -4.97
C ASP A 78 -0.82 -15.49 -4.77
N ARG A 79 -0.50 -14.27 -4.29
CA ARG A 79 0.86 -13.90 -3.86
C ARG A 79 1.38 -14.83 -2.78
N ALA A 80 0.59 -15.07 -1.72
CA ALA A 80 1.01 -15.93 -0.62
C ALA A 80 1.29 -17.37 -1.06
N LYS A 81 0.43 -17.95 -1.92
CA LYS A 81 0.65 -19.31 -2.48
C LYS A 81 1.95 -19.41 -3.28
N ASN A 82 2.28 -18.37 -4.05
CA ASN A 82 3.47 -18.35 -4.90
C ASN A 82 4.75 -17.97 -4.14
N SER A 83 4.63 -17.37 -2.96
CA SER A 83 5.76 -17.04 -2.07
C SER A 83 6.34 -18.26 -1.33
N GLY A 84 5.75 -19.46 -1.49
CA GLY A 84 6.30 -20.70 -0.94
C GLY A 84 6.19 -20.84 0.58
N PHE A 85 5.32 -20.06 1.22
CA PHE A 85 4.93 -20.22 2.63
C PHE A 85 3.69 -21.09 2.77
#